data_AF-A0A3D0CEE6-F1
#
_entry.id   AF-A0A3D0CEE6-F1
#
_cell.length_a   1.000
_cell.length_b   1.000
_cell.length_c   1.000
_cell.angle_alpha   90.00
_cell.angle_beta   90.00
_cell.angle_gamma   90.00
#
_symmetry.space_group_name_H-M   'P 1'
#
loop_
_entity.id
_entity.type
_entity.pdbx_description
1 polymer ?
#
loop_
_entity_poly.entity_id
_entity_poly.type
_entity_poly.pdbx_seq_one_letter_code
_entity_poly.pdbx_strand_id
1 'polypeptide(L)' 'PDELQKMWILRKIVHEMDEIGAIEFLIDKLAMTKTNDEFFDSMKRK' A
#
# COMPACT_ATOMS: atom_id res chain seq x y z
N PRO A 1 -10.77 -11.22 -6.71
CA PRO A 1 -9.68 -12.06 -6.14
C PRO A 1 -8.39 -11.25 -5.97
N ASP A 2 -7.94 -10.60 -7.05
CA ASP A 2 -6.67 -9.87 -7.11
C ASP A 2 -6.62 -8.64 -6.20
N GLU A 3 -7.70 -7.86 -6.14
CA GLU A 3 -7.78 -6.69 -5.26
C GLU A 3 -7.73 -7.08 -3.77
N LEU A 4 -8.41 -8.16 -3.40
CA LEU A 4 -8.37 -8.69 -2.04
C LEU A 4 -6.95 -9.17 -1.67
N GLN A 5 -6.25 -9.79 -2.61
CA GLN A 5 -4.86 -10.21 -2.42
C GLN A 5 -3.91 -9.00 -2.29
N LYS A 6 -4.08 -7.96 -3.12
CA LYS A 6 -3.34 -6.69 -3.03
C LYS A 6 -3.54 -6.03 -1.65
N MET A 7 -4.79 -5.94 -1.18
CA MET A 7 -5.13 -5.41 0.14
C MET A 7 -4.52 -6.23 1.28
N TRP A 8 -4.50 -7.55 1.16
CA TRP A 8 -3.89 -8.43 2.18
C TRP A 8 -2.38 -8.26 2.27
N ILE A 9 -1.69 -8.10 1.13
CA ILE A 9 -0.25 -7.82 1.09
C ILE A 9 0.03 -6.46 1.73
N LEU A 10 -0.72 -5.42 1.38
CA LEU A 10 -0.60 -4.09 1.98
C LEU A 10 -0.77 -4.16 3.50
N ARG A 11 -1.81 -4.87 3.98
CA ARG A 11 -2.06 -5.03 5.42
C ARG A 11 -0.88 -5.68 6.14
N LYS A 12 -0.23 -6.68 5.52
CA LYS A 12 0.94 -7.33 6.13
C LYS A 12 2.12 -6.37 6.28
N ILE A 13 2.39 -5.55 5.26
CA ILE A 13 3.48 -4.56 5.29
C ILE A 13 3.24 -3.54 6.40
N VAL A 14 2.01 -3.00 6.45
CA VAL A 14 1.65 -1.95 7.42
C VAL A 14 1.57 -2.49 8.85
N HIS A 15 1.26 -3.78 9.04
CA HIS A 15 1.15 -4.39 10.37
C HIS A 15 2.49 -4.51 11.10
N GLU A 16 3.61 -4.54 10.39
CA GLU A 16 4.95 -4.56 11.00
C GLU A 16 5.44 -3.16 11.40
N MET A 17 4.69 -2.11 11.07
CA MET A 17 5.03 -0.71 11.33
C MET A 17 4.30 -0.19 12.58
N ASP A 18 4.81 0.87 13.19
CA ASP A 18 4.11 1.62 14.23
C ASP A 18 2.91 2.39 13.64
N GLU A 19 1.90 2.70 14.46
CA GLU A 19 0.65 3.28 13.98
C GLU A 19 0.84 4.61 13.21
N ILE A 20 1.81 5.42 13.63
CA ILE A 20 2.10 6.71 12.98
C ILE A 20 2.84 6.47 11.67
N GLY A 21 3.92 5.68 11.70
CA GLY A 21 4.68 5.33 10.50
C GLY A 21 3.83 4.63 9.42
N ALA A 22 2.86 3.81 9.84
CA ALA A 22 1.88 3.19 8.98
C ALA A 22 1.02 4.20 8.19
N ILE A 23 0.47 5.19 8.89
CA ILE A 23 -0.38 6.23 8.29
C ILE A 23 0.45 7.13 7.37
N GLU A 24 1.63 7.56 7.80
CA GLU A 24 2.53 8.39 7.01
C GLU A 24 2.95 7.67 5.72
N PHE A 25 3.34 6.40 5.82
CA PHE A 25 3.67 5.57 4.65
C PHE A 25 2.52 5.50 3.64
N LEU A 26 1.28 5.29 4.12
CA LEU A 26 0.11 5.23 3.26
C LEU A 26 -0.15 6.57 2.57
N ILE A 27 -0.08 7.69 3.29
CA ILE A 27 -0.29 9.02 2.73
C ILE A 27 0.75 9.33 1.67
N ASP A 28 2.03 9.10 1.96
CA ASP A 28 3.13 9.38 1.04
C ASP A 28 3.01 8.56 -0.25
N LYS A 29 2.66 7.27 -0.15
CA LYS A 29 2.52 6.42 -1.33
C LYS A 29 1.29 6.74 -2.16
N LEU A 30 0.16 7.02 -1.51
CA LEU A 30 -1.06 7.40 -2.22
C LEU A 30 -0.89 8.76 -2.91
N ALA A 31 -0.19 9.71 -2.30
CA ALA A 31 0.08 11.03 -2.87
C ALA A 31 0.93 10.96 -4.16
N MET A 32 1.74 9.91 -4.34
CA MET A 32 2.57 9.71 -5.53
C MET A 32 1.81 9.18 -6.75
N THR A 33 0.55 8.75 -6.57
CA THR A 33 -0.26 8.11 -7.62
C THR A 33 -1.63 8.77 -7.71
N LYS A 34 -2.25 8.79 -8.89
CA LYS A 34 -3.58 9.38 -9.05
C LYS A 34 -4.69 8.39 -8.76
N THR A 35 -4.42 7.10 -8.89
CA THR A 35 -5.40 6.02 -8.70
C THR A 35 -4.85 4.90 -7.84
N ASN A 36 -5.76 4.19 -7.15
CA ASN A 36 -5.38 3.04 -6.32
C ASN A 36 -4.77 1.90 -7.16
N ASP A 37 -5.17 1.77 -8.43
CA ASP A 37 -4.60 0.78 -9.34
C ASP A 37 -3.11 1.07 -9.62
N GLU A 38 -2.76 2.33 -9.88
CA GLU A 38 -1.36 2.77 -10.04
C GLU A 38 -0.54 2.51 -8.76
N PHE A 39 -1.12 2.80 -7.59
CA PHE A 39 -0.48 2.49 -6.31
C PHE A 39 -0.19 0.99 -6.16
N PHE A 40 -1.19 0.14 -6.37
CA PHE A 40 -1.00 -1.30 -6.24
C PHE A 40 -0.08 -1.88 -7.31
N ASP A 41 -0.02 -1.29 -8.50
CA ASP A 41 0.95 -1.68 -9.52
C ASP A 41 2.37 -1.25 -9.16
N SER A 42 2.55 -0.11 -8.47
CA SER A 42 3.86 0.32 -7.94
C SER A 42 4.38 -0.58 -6.81
N MET A 43 3.48 -1.29 -6.10
CA MET A 43 3.83 -2.26 -5.06
C MET A 43 4.27 -3.61 -5.63
N LYS A 44 3.99 -3.91 -6.90
CA LYS A 44 4.45 -5.14 -7.55
C LYS A 44 5.96 -5.03 -7.78
N ARG A 45 6.72 -5.97 -7.20
CA ARG A 45 8.14 -6.18 -7.54
C ARG A 45 8.28 -6.39 -9.05
N LYS A 46 9.30 -5.80 -9.67
CA LYS A 46 9.94 -6.42 -10.83
C LYS A 46 10.59 -7.72 -10.42
#